data_AF-A0A535SUS8-F1
#
_entry.id   AF-A0A535SUS8-F1
#
_cell.length_a   1.000
_cell.length_b   1.000
_cell.length_c   1.000
_cell.angle_alpha   90.00
_cell.angle_beta   90.00
_cell.angle_gamma   90.00
#
_symmetry.space_group_name_H-M   'P 1'
#
loop_
_entity.id
_entity.type
_entity.pdbx_description
1 polymer ?
#
loop_
_entity_poly.entity_id
_entity_poly.type
_entity_poly.pdbx_seq_one_letter_code
_entity_poly.pdbx_strand_id
1 'polypeptide(L)' 'MTKEIGRLLTAMITPFKADGAVDYDAAEKLAVMLVHDGSEGVVVSGT' A
#
# COMPACT_ATOMS: atom_id res chain seq x y z
N MET A 1 -8.29 12.27 -20.91
CA MET A 1 -8.99 11.21 -20.19
C MET A 1 -8.62 11.32 -18.72
N THR A 2 -9.57 11.63 -17.85
CA THR A 2 -9.39 11.52 -16.40
C THR A 2 -9.47 10.05 -16.03
N LYS A 3 -8.48 9.55 -15.28
CA LYS A 3 -8.45 8.18 -14.77
C LYS A 3 -9.28 8.15 -13.49
N GLU A 4 -10.27 7.27 -13.40
CA GLU A 4 -11.04 7.12 -12.17
C GLU A 4 -10.20 6.47 -11.07
N ILE A 5 -10.38 6.95 -9.84
CA ILE A 5 -9.77 6.39 -8.63
C ILE A 5 -10.80 5.43 -8.01
N GLY A 6 -10.32 4.29 -7.50
CA GLY A 6 -11.15 3.30 -6.80
C GLY A 6 -11.90 3.88 -5.59
N ARG A 7 -13.03 3.26 -5.23
CA ARG A 7 -13.88 3.71 -4.12
C ARG A 7 -13.39 3.20 -2.76
N LEU A 8 -12.68 2.07 -2.74
CA LEU A 8 -12.04 1.52 -1.54
C LEU A 8 -10.52 1.58 -1.65
N LEU A 9 -9.90 2.48 -0.89
CA LEU A 9 -8.45 2.63 -0.81
C LEU A 9 -7.96 2.35 0.61
N THR A 10 -6.91 1.56 0.74
CA THR A 10 -6.30 1.29 2.06
C THR A 10 -5.14 2.24 2.31
N ALA A 11 -5.16 2.97 3.43
CA ALA A 11 -3.99 3.66 3.96
C ALA A 11 -2.99 2.61 4.46
N MET A 12 -2.04 2.25 3.60
CA MET A 12 -1.13 1.16 3.86
C MET A 12 -0.05 1.60 4.85
N ILE A 13 0.24 0.74 5.84
CA ILE A 13 1.36 0.96 6.75
C ILE A 13 2.68 0.93 5.97
N THR A 14 3.69 1.63 6.47
CA THR A 14 5.06 1.50 5.95
C THR A 14 5.78 0.40 6.72
N PRO A 15 6.13 -0.74 6.09
CA PRO A 15 6.92 -1.76 6.76
C PRO A 15 8.34 -1.24 6.96
N PHE A 16 8.90 -1.49 8.14
CA PHE A 16 10.26 -1.13 8.49
C PHE A 16 11.05 -2.37 8.90
N LYS A 17 12.33 -2.37 8.54
CA LYS A 17 13.32 -3.32 9.05
C LYS A 17 13.66 -2.98 10.50
N ALA A 18 14.33 -3.90 11.19
CA ALA A 18 14.71 -3.72 12.58
C ALA A 18 15.64 -2.51 12.82
N ASP A 19 16.39 -2.09 11.80
CA ASP A 19 17.27 -0.91 11.83
C ASP A 19 16.53 0.42 11.52
N GLY A 20 15.21 0.35 11.29
CA GLY A 20 14.39 1.52 10.95
C GLY A 20 14.43 1.92 9.49
N ALA A 21 15.16 1.21 8.62
CA ALA A 21 15.07 1.43 7.18
C ALA A 21 13.74 0.89 6.64
N VAL A 22 13.23 1.49 5.57
CA VAL A 22 12.01 1.00 4.89
C VAL A 22 12.27 -0.40 4.32
N ASP A 23 11.34 -1.31 4.56
CA ASP A 23 11.33 -2.63 3.95
C ASP A 23 10.45 -2.62 2.69
N TYR A 24 11.07 -2.33 1.54
CA TYR A 24 10.38 -2.25 0.26
C TYR A 24 9.86 -3.61 -0.23
N ASP A 25 10.56 -4.71 0.05
CA ASP A 25 10.11 -6.05 -0.36
C ASP A 25 8.85 -6.45 0.40
N ALA A 26 8.77 -6.12 1.70
CA ALA A 26 7.56 -6.29 2.48
C ALA A 26 6.43 -5.35 2.02
N ALA A 27 6.77 -4.10 1.65
CA ALA A 27 5.80 -3.13 1.16
C ALA A 27 5.14 -3.57 -0.15
N GLU A 28 5.92 -4.12 -1.09
CA GLU A 28 5.41 -4.68 -2.34
C GLU A 28 4.43 -5.83 -2.07
N LYS A 29 4.83 -6.80 -1.24
CA LYS A 29 3.99 -7.96 -0.89
C LYS A 29 2.69 -7.53 -0.23
N LEU A 30 2.76 -6.55 0.67
CA LEU A 30 1.58 -6.00 1.35
C LEU A 30 0.64 -5.31 0.35
N ALA A 31 1.18 -4.49 -0.56
CA ALA A 31 0.37 -3.83 -1.57
C ALA A 31 -0.35 -4.82 -2.49
N VAL A 32 0.33 -5.88 -2.94
CA VAL A 32 -0.27 -6.94 -3.75
C VAL A 32 -1.37 -7.67 -3.00
N MET A 33 -1.13 -8.03 -1.73
CA MET A 33 -2.12 -8.70 -0.89
C MET A 33 -3.35 -7.82 -0.67
N LEU A 34 -3.19 -6.53 -0.37
CA LEU A 34 -4.33 -5.63 -0.17
C LEU A 34 -5.22 -5.51 -1.40
N VAL A 35 -4.61 -5.43 -2.59
CA VAL A 35 -5.38 -5.38 -3.85
C VAL A 35 -6.05 -6.72 -4.13
N HIS A 36 -5.35 -7.83 -3.90
CA HIS A 36 -5.91 -9.17 -4.04
C HIS A 36 -7.12 -9.39 -3.12
N ASP A 37 -7.08 -8.83 -1.91
CA ASP A 37 -8.11 -9.01 -0.88
C ASP A 37 -9.28 -8.01 -1.00
N GLY A 38 -9.27 -7.14 -2.02
CA GLY A 38 -10.42 -6.34 -2.42
C GLY A 38 -10.23 -4.82 -2.35
N SER A 39 -9.06 -4.32 -1.96
CA SER A 39 -8.76 -2.89 -2.11
C SER A 39 -8.59 -2.52 -3.58
N GLU A 40 -9.19 -1.41 -4.00
CA GLU A 40 -9.07 -0.90 -5.38
C GLU A 40 -7.82 -0.02 -5.55
N GLY A 41 -7.03 0.13 -4.49
CA GLY A 41 -5.76 0.82 -4.45
C GLY A 41 -5.24 1.00 -3.03
N VAL A 42 -4.03 1.55 -2.92
CA VAL A 42 -3.39 1.87 -1.65
C VAL A 42 -2.95 3.32 -1.63
N VAL A 43 -3.00 3.93 -0.44
CA VAL A 43 -2.40 5.23 -0.15
C VAL A 43 -1.13 4.96 0.65
N VAL A 44 0.00 5.47 0.14
CA VAL A 44 1.32 5.36 0.75
C VAL A 44 1.72 6.69 1.38
N SER A 45 2.57 6.63 2.42
CA SER A 45 3.04 7.84 3.14
C SER A 45 1.88 8.75 3.55
N GLY A 46 0.90 8.16 4.24
CA GLY A 46 -0.27 8.86 4.75
C GLY A 46 0.08 9.82 5.88
N THR A 47 -0.74 9.82 6.93
CA THR A 47 -0.46 10.56 8.18
C THR A 47 0.85 10.11 8.82
#